data_AF-A0A7V3SA00-F1
#
_entry.id   AF-A0A7V3SA00-F1
#
_cell.length_a   1.000
_cell.length_b   1.000
_cell.length_c   1.000
_cell.angle_alpha   90.00
_cell.angle_beta   90.00
_cell.angle_gamma   90.00
#
_symmetry.space_group_name_H-M   'P 1'
#
loop_
_entity.id
_entity.type
_entity.pdbx_description
1 polymer ?
#
loop_
_entity_poly.entity_id
_entity_poly.type
_entity_poly.pdbx_seq_one_letter_code
_entity_poly.pdbx_strand_id
1 'polypeptide(L)'
;MRRRPRAALSIGMVLLLIGSMSGIVLAATESTTTGSFTASNVDPTVDSIELWTTGGGASSTTTMTPQVQYNVKVAVTDNNTLDDLTTVKVYIYYDADGTYNTGDRPGAGNTQTCAILTWTNPATWEIDPNASTTWAVVSGSCSAPSLSGSTGTFQFHFKPGKVATETPGADEWHIYAVADDGTATGDNYLENLEMNWYGEITSVTATSSFGTVALGASAVISGTISATYIANGAYDEQVKSSATWTGQTTSTELTLYTSGTSPGAAQFALLADDDGTVAGGVQVLSASYVAIDDTGTQTGESGNTVSNNHLWLWLGSSGIPAEEYRGTIYFKIADGS
;
A
#
# COMPACT_ATOMS: atom_id res chain seq x y z
N MET A 1 127.76 -51.04 -0.51
CA MET A 1 127.46 -50.35 -1.79
C MET A 1 126.34 -51.12 -2.49
N ARG A 2 125.32 -50.37 -2.93
CA ARG A 2 124.10 -50.71 -3.69
C ARG A 2 123.97 -52.09 -4.40
N ARG A 3 122.77 -52.68 -4.20
CA ARG A 3 121.75 -53.17 -5.18
C ARG A 3 122.18 -54.35 -6.10
N ARG A 4 121.37 -55.34 -6.49
CA ARG A 4 119.91 -55.67 -6.56
C ARG A 4 119.87 -57.08 -7.26
N PRO A 5 118.74 -57.63 -7.77
CA PRO A 5 117.39 -57.89 -7.24
C PRO A 5 116.95 -59.36 -7.51
N ARG A 6 115.71 -59.73 -7.17
CA ARG A 6 114.70 -60.35 -8.07
C ARG A 6 113.69 -61.15 -7.26
N ALA A 7 112.43 -60.74 -7.31
CA ALA A 7 111.30 -61.66 -7.19
C ALA A 7 110.23 -61.16 -8.17
N ALA A 8 109.95 -61.98 -9.17
CA ALA A 8 108.81 -61.86 -10.06
C ALA A 8 107.74 -62.81 -9.55
N LEU A 9 106.48 -62.37 -9.52
CA LEU A 9 105.36 -63.29 -9.51
C LEU A 9 104.16 -62.62 -10.18
N SER A 10 103.65 -63.31 -11.19
CA SER A 10 102.53 -62.96 -12.05
C SER A 10 101.35 -63.84 -11.67
N ILE A 11 100.21 -63.26 -11.29
CA ILE A 11 98.91 -63.93 -11.23
C ILE A 11 97.87 -62.96 -11.79
N GLY A 12 97.37 -63.25 -12.99
CA GLY A 12 96.23 -62.56 -13.58
C GLY A 12 94.93 -63.16 -13.02
N MET A 13 94.13 -62.33 -12.35
CA MET A 13 92.79 -62.65 -11.88
C MET A 13 91.83 -61.73 -12.63
N VAL A 14 91.08 -62.27 -13.60
CA VAL A 14 90.00 -61.55 -14.27
C VAL A 14 88.79 -61.58 -13.35
N LEU A 15 88.53 -60.45 -12.69
CA LEU A 15 87.36 -60.22 -11.87
C LEU A 15 86.15 -59.97 -12.78
N LEU A 16 85.14 -60.83 -12.68
CA LEU A 16 83.82 -60.67 -13.29
C LEU A 16 83.04 -59.61 -12.48
N LEU A 17 82.95 -58.38 -12.99
CA LEU A 17 82.18 -57.31 -12.36
C LEU A 17 80.72 -57.37 -12.84
N ILE A 18 79.86 -58.09 -12.10
CA ILE A 18 78.40 -58.00 -12.25
C ILE A 18 77.98 -56.69 -11.59
N GLY A 19 77.79 -55.64 -12.40
CA GLY A 19 77.26 -54.37 -11.92
C GLY A 19 75.82 -54.55 -11.43
N SER A 20 75.63 -54.50 -10.12
CA SER A 20 74.33 -54.29 -9.49
C SER A 20 73.81 -52.91 -9.91
N MET A 21 72.95 -52.84 -10.93
CA MET A 21 72.16 -51.64 -11.15
C MET A 21 71.14 -51.53 -10.01
N SER A 22 71.47 -50.72 -9.00
CA SER A 22 70.49 -50.25 -8.02
C SER A 22 69.38 -49.53 -8.78
N GLY A 23 68.19 -50.13 -8.86
CA GLY A 23 67.02 -49.43 -9.36
C GLY A 23 66.80 -48.17 -8.51
N ILE A 24 66.75 -47.01 -9.14
CA ILE A 24 66.37 -45.77 -8.45
C ILE A 24 64.90 -45.93 -8.05
N VAL A 25 64.64 -46.20 -6.78
CA VAL A 25 63.31 -46.10 -6.20
C VAL A 25 63.10 -44.62 -5.86
N LEU A 26 62.35 -43.91 -6.70
CA LEU A 26 61.84 -42.59 -6.36
C LEU A 26 60.68 -42.79 -5.38
N ALA A 27 60.88 -42.41 -4.10
CA ALA A 27 59.77 -42.16 -3.19
C ALA A 27 58.98 -40.93 -3.68
N ALA A 28 57.69 -40.83 -3.31
CA ALA A 28 56.72 -39.87 -3.83
C ALA A 28 57.34 -38.52 -4.24
N THR A 29 57.32 -38.22 -5.55
CA THR A 29 57.93 -37.02 -6.16
C THR A 29 57.05 -35.78 -6.02
N GLU A 30 55.88 -35.94 -5.44
CA GLU A 30 54.90 -34.89 -5.22
C GLU A 30 54.41 -34.93 -3.77
N SER A 31 54.22 -33.75 -3.21
CA SER A 31 53.59 -33.51 -1.91
C SER A 31 52.69 -32.30 -2.07
N THR A 32 51.56 -32.29 -1.38
CA THR A 32 50.58 -31.21 -1.46
C THR A 32 50.71 -30.29 -0.26
N THR A 33 50.51 -28.99 -0.47
CA THR A 33 50.24 -28.02 0.59
C THR A 33 48.88 -27.40 0.35
N THR A 34 48.14 -27.11 1.42
CA THR A 34 46.85 -26.42 1.32
C THR A 34 47.05 -24.98 1.77
N GLY A 35 46.70 -24.03 0.90
CA GLY A 35 46.57 -22.62 1.27
C GLY A 35 45.14 -22.29 1.68
N SER A 36 44.97 -21.33 2.59
CA SER A 36 43.67 -20.79 2.98
C SER A 36 43.72 -19.27 3.11
N PHE A 37 42.56 -18.63 2.93
CA PHE A 37 42.31 -17.21 3.22
C PHE A 37 40.86 -17.04 3.68
N THR A 38 40.54 -15.86 4.23
CA THR A 38 39.18 -15.46 4.61
C THR A 38 38.89 -14.12 3.92
N ALA A 39 37.78 -14.03 3.20
CA ALA A 39 37.31 -12.76 2.65
C ALA A 39 36.66 -11.92 3.76
N SER A 40 36.79 -10.60 3.68
CA SER A 40 36.07 -9.68 4.56
C SER A 40 34.64 -9.46 4.07
N ASN A 41 33.77 -8.99 4.98
CA ASN A 41 32.46 -8.44 4.64
C ASN A 41 32.60 -7.14 3.84
N VAL A 42 31.64 -6.86 2.98
CA VAL A 42 31.49 -5.64 2.19
C VAL A 42 30.03 -5.23 2.31
N ASP A 43 29.81 -4.02 2.83
CA ASP A 43 28.46 -3.51 3.10
C ASP A 43 27.57 -3.59 1.85
N PRO A 44 26.29 -3.97 2.00
CA PRO A 44 25.33 -3.95 0.90
C PRO A 44 25.03 -2.51 0.48
N THR A 45 24.46 -2.37 -0.71
CA THR A 45 24.01 -1.09 -1.27
C THR A 45 22.64 -1.24 -1.90
N VAL A 46 21.82 -0.19 -1.82
CA VAL A 46 20.56 -0.10 -2.56
C VAL A 46 20.79 0.77 -3.80
N ASP A 47 20.85 0.16 -4.96
CA ASP A 47 21.24 0.83 -6.21
C ASP A 47 20.12 1.71 -6.76
N SER A 48 18.87 1.26 -6.66
CA SER A 48 17.70 1.98 -7.18
C SER A 48 16.40 1.52 -6.54
N ILE A 49 15.43 2.44 -6.48
CA ILE A 49 14.06 2.19 -6.04
C ILE A 49 13.10 2.68 -7.14
N GLU A 50 12.12 1.85 -7.49
CA GLU A 50 11.07 2.21 -8.45
C GLU A 50 9.68 1.78 -7.96
N LEU A 51 8.67 2.62 -8.16
CA LEU A 51 7.27 2.29 -7.94
C LEU A 51 6.58 1.96 -9.28
N TRP A 52 5.85 0.85 -9.32
CA TRP A 52 5.20 0.35 -10.53
C TRP A 52 3.73 0.02 -10.30
N THR A 53 2.91 0.29 -11.32
CA THR A 53 1.57 -0.31 -11.44
C THR A 53 1.69 -1.82 -11.70
N THR A 54 0.64 -2.57 -11.35
CA THR A 54 0.58 -4.02 -11.57
C THR A 54 -0.40 -4.39 -12.68
N GLY A 55 -0.28 -5.62 -13.23
CA GLY A 55 -1.16 -6.14 -14.27
C GLY A 55 -0.59 -6.02 -15.69
N GLY A 56 -1.45 -6.22 -16.71
CA GLY A 56 -1.05 -6.38 -18.12
C GLY A 56 -0.44 -5.13 -18.80
N GLY A 57 -0.44 -3.98 -18.13
CA GLY A 57 0.16 -2.72 -18.60
C GLY A 57 1.12 -2.10 -17.57
N ALA A 58 1.77 -2.92 -16.75
CA ALA A 58 2.68 -2.48 -15.69
C ALA A 58 3.71 -1.46 -16.21
N SER A 59 3.78 -0.33 -15.52
CA SER A 59 4.66 0.81 -15.85
C SER A 59 5.06 1.54 -14.57
N SER A 60 6.18 2.27 -14.64
CA SER A 60 6.59 3.15 -13.54
C SER A 60 5.54 4.24 -13.31
N THR A 61 5.33 4.60 -12.05
CA THR A 61 4.35 5.61 -11.62
C THR A 61 4.85 6.34 -10.39
N THR A 62 4.40 7.58 -10.22
CA THR A 62 4.60 8.38 -9.00
C THR A 62 3.33 8.48 -8.16
N THR A 63 2.19 8.02 -8.68
CA THR A 63 0.90 8.15 -8.01
C THR A 63 0.37 6.78 -7.58
N MET A 64 -0.17 6.74 -6.36
CA MET A 64 -0.84 5.59 -5.74
C MET A 64 -2.32 5.89 -5.48
N THR A 65 -3.14 4.85 -5.44
CA THR A 65 -4.53 4.92 -5.00
C THR A 65 -4.76 3.87 -3.92
N PRO A 66 -5.39 4.23 -2.78
CA PRO A 66 -5.80 3.25 -1.77
C PRO A 66 -6.51 2.03 -2.37
N GLN A 67 -6.20 0.86 -1.81
CA GLN A 67 -6.76 -0.45 -2.20
C GLN A 67 -6.42 -0.94 -3.61
N VAL A 68 -5.66 -0.17 -4.41
CA VAL A 68 -5.06 -0.62 -5.69
C VAL A 68 -3.69 -1.25 -5.43
N GLN A 69 -3.36 -2.31 -6.18
CA GLN A 69 -2.10 -3.02 -5.99
C GLN A 69 -0.94 -2.39 -6.79
N TYR A 70 0.17 -2.16 -6.10
CA TYR A 70 1.44 -1.65 -6.66
C TYR A 70 2.60 -2.59 -6.35
N ASN A 71 3.75 -2.32 -6.96
CA ASN A 71 5.00 -3.04 -6.75
C ASN A 71 6.14 -2.03 -6.54
N VAL A 72 6.86 -2.15 -5.42
CA VAL A 72 8.14 -1.46 -5.23
C VAL A 72 9.27 -2.42 -5.63
N LYS A 73 10.10 -1.99 -6.58
CA LYS A 73 11.30 -2.70 -6.99
C LYS A 73 12.51 -2.07 -6.31
N VAL A 74 13.30 -2.90 -5.62
CA VAL A 74 14.53 -2.48 -4.93
C VAL A 74 15.69 -3.26 -5.51
N ALA A 75 16.57 -2.58 -6.25
CA ALA A 75 17.81 -3.18 -6.73
C ALA A 75 18.87 -3.09 -5.63
N VAL A 76 19.50 -4.21 -5.33
CA VAL A 76 20.50 -4.34 -4.26
C VAL A 76 21.76 -4.98 -4.83
N THR A 77 22.91 -4.44 -4.41
CA THR A 77 24.23 -5.03 -4.63
C THR A 77 24.87 -5.35 -3.30
N ASP A 78 25.30 -6.59 -3.14
CA ASP A 78 26.17 -7.08 -2.06
C ASP A 78 27.38 -7.79 -2.70
N ASN A 79 28.58 -7.25 -2.52
CA ASN A 79 29.77 -7.76 -3.18
C ASN A 79 30.26 -9.10 -2.62
N ASN A 80 29.80 -9.52 -1.45
CA ASN A 80 30.01 -10.88 -0.96
C ASN A 80 29.05 -11.81 -1.72
N THR A 81 27.78 -11.80 -1.35
CA THR A 81 26.66 -12.49 -2.00
C THR A 81 25.36 -11.91 -1.44
N LEU A 82 24.21 -12.12 -2.09
CA LEU A 82 22.92 -11.67 -1.54
C LEU A 82 22.36 -12.63 -0.48
N ASP A 83 23.01 -13.76 -0.21
CA ASP A 83 22.51 -14.83 0.68
C ASP A 83 22.84 -14.60 2.16
N ASP A 84 23.78 -13.71 2.48
CA ASP A 84 24.06 -13.23 3.83
C ASP A 84 23.22 -12.01 4.24
N LEU A 85 22.49 -11.39 3.29
CA LEU A 85 21.46 -10.41 3.61
C LEU A 85 20.48 -10.97 4.65
N THR A 86 20.29 -10.21 5.73
CA THR A 86 19.33 -10.52 6.80
C THR A 86 17.96 -9.97 6.45
N THR A 87 17.87 -8.68 6.04
CA THR A 87 16.61 -8.06 5.60
C THR A 87 16.76 -7.09 4.45
N VAL A 88 15.65 -6.89 3.73
CA VAL A 88 15.42 -5.72 2.87
C VAL A 88 14.12 -5.07 3.33
N LYS A 89 14.15 -3.79 3.70
CA LYS A 89 13.00 -3.03 4.19
C LYS A 89 12.66 -1.89 3.25
N VAL A 90 11.38 -1.64 3.05
CA VAL A 90 10.83 -0.54 2.25
C VAL A 90 9.85 0.24 3.10
N TYR A 91 10.15 1.50 3.34
CA TYR A 91 9.32 2.45 4.07
C TYR A 91 8.59 3.27 3.04
N ILE A 92 7.26 3.30 3.10
CA ILE A 92 6.39 4.10 2.26
C ILE A 92 5.70 5.06 3.22
N TYR A 93 6.08 6.34 3.21
CA TYR A 93 5.66 7.25 4.26
C TYR A 93 5.25 8.62 3.72
N TYR A 94 4.28 9.21 4.41
CA TYR A 94 3.76 10.54 4.16
C TYR A 94 4.65 11.57 4.84
N ASP A 95 4.98 12.61 4.10
CA ASP A 95 5.71 13.78 4.54
C ASP A 95 4.82 15.02 4.38
N ALA A 96 4.47 15.62 5.52
CA ALA A 96 3.54 16.74 5.60
C ALA A 96 4.19 18.10 5.29
N ASP A 97 5.53 18.18 5.20
CA ASP A 97 6.21 19.41 4.77
C ASP A 97 6.74 19.35 3.33
N GLY A 98 6.60 18.18 2.69
CA GLY A 98 7.00 17.93 1.30
C GLY A 98 8.50 18.03 1.07
N THR A 99 9.32 18.06 2.12
CA THR A 99 10.76 18.18 2.00
C THR A 99 11.47 16.94 2.50
N TYR A 100 11.83 16.08 1.53
CA TYR A 100 12.65 14.92 1.84
C TYR A 100 13.95 15.30 2.55
N ASN A 101 14.13 14.76 3.75
CA ASN A 101 15.38 14.83 4.49
C ASN A 101 15.96 13.41 4.62
N THR A 102 17.24 13.25 4.29
CA THR A 102 17.90 11.94 4.38
C THR A 102 17.84 11.39 5.80
N GLY A 103 17.31 10.18 5.95
CA GLY A 103 17.15 9.50 7.24
C GLY A 103 15.89 9.92 8.01
N ASP A 104 15.09 10.86 7.50
CA ASP A 104 13.81 11.24 8.07
C ASP A 104 12.71 10.27 7.62
N ARG A 105 12.73 9.08 8.23
CA ARG A 105 11.71 8.05 8.03
C ARG A 105 11.08 7.67 9.37
N PRO A 106 9.80 7.29 9.39
CA PRO A 106 9.18 6.78 10.61
C PRO A 106 9.86 5.48 11.10
N GLY A 107 10.00 5.35 12.42
CA GLY A 107 10.57 4.15 13.05
C GLY A 107 9.60 2.96 13.13
N ALA A 108 8.31 3.19 12.89
CA ALA A 108 7.25 2.19 12.92
C ALA A 108 6.15 2.53 11.90
N GLY A 109 5.37 1.54 11.51
CA GLY A 109 4.20 1.70 10.66
C GLY A 109 3.07 2.47 11.35
N ASN A 110 2.27 3.15 10.54
CA ASN A 110 1.08 3.89 10.93
C ASN A 110 0.02 3.74 9.83
N THR A 111 -1.23 3.44 10.20
CA THR A 111 -2.29 3.17 9.22
C THR A 111 -2.54 4.32 8.25
N GLN A 112 -2.24 5.56 8.66
CA GLN A 112 -2.41 6.76 7.85
C GLN A 112 -1.11 7.17 7.16
N THR A 113 0.02 7.17 7.88
CA THR A 113 1.22 7.88 7.41
C THR A 113 2.42 7.00 7.07
N CYS A 114 2.41 5.68 7.34
CA CYS A 114 3.58 4.86 7.05
C CYS A 114 3.26 3.36 6.90
N ALA A 115 3.73 2.75 5.82
CA ALA A 115 3.82 1.31 5.71
C ALA A 115 5.27 0.86 5.53
N ILE A 116 5.69 -0.17 6.26
CA ILE A 116 7.02 -0.76 6.20
C ILE A 116 6.88 -2.18 5.69
N LEU A 117 7.28 -2.42 4.44
CA LEU A 117 7.36 -3.75 3.85
C LEU A 117 8.72 -4.36 4.22
N THR A 118 8.72 -5.59 4.72
CA THR A 118 9.96 -6.28 5.11
C THR A 118 10.07 -7.61 4.40
N TRP A 119 11.21 -7.84 3.75
CA TRP A 119 11.69 -9.15 3.36
C TRP A 119 12.71 -9.61 4.38
N THR A 120 12.56 -10.86 4.84
CA THR A 120 13.51 -11.51 5.74
C THR A 120 13.97 -12.82 5.11
N ASN A 121 15.28 -13.04 5.08
CA ASN A 121 15.89 -14.26 4.58
C ASN A 121 15.39 -15.49 5.38
N PRO A 122 14.99 -16.60 4.73
CA PRO A 122 15.14 -16.88 3.30
C PRO A 122 14.03 -16.39 2.38
N ALA A 123 12.79 -16.15 2.86
CA ALA A 123 11.70 -15.72 1.97
C ALA A 123 10.42 -15.27 2.73
N THR A 124 10.55 -14.60 3.87
CA THR A 124 9.36 -14.09 4.59
C THR A 124 9.04 -12.66 4.15
N TRP A 125 7.76 -12.38 3.91
CA TRP A 125 7.26 -11.06 3.50
C TRP A 125 6.24 -10.56 4.51
N GLU A 126 6.50 -9.40 5.10
CA GLU A 126 5.68 -8.79 6.14
C GLU A 126 5.41 -7.32 5.84
N ILE A 127 4.41 -6.76 6.51
CA ILE A 127 4.07 -5.34 6.48
C ILE A 127 3.83 -4.84 7.91
N ASP A 128 4.22 -3.61 8.20
CA ASP A 128 3.86 -2.87 9.42
C ASP A 128 3.22 -1.53 8.99
N PRO A 129 2.02 -1.17 9.44
CA PRO A 129 1.17 -1.85 10.41
C PRO A 129 0.64 -3.20 9.90
N ASN A 130 0.45 -4.15 10.81
CA ASN A 130 -0.14 -5.47 10.53
C ASN A 130 -1.46 -5.74 11.28
N ALA A 131 -1.90 -4.81 12.13
CA ALA A 131 -3.11 -4.92 12.93
C ALA A 131 -4.02 -3.73 12.68
N SER A 132 -5.33 -3.99 12.66
CA SER A 132 -6.38 -2.95 12.50
C SER A 132 -6.12 -2.00 11.33
N THR A 133 -5.64 -2.55 10.21
CA THR A 133 -5.18 -1.81 9.04
C THR A 133 -5.69 -2.49 7.78
N THR A 134 -5.89 -1.69 6.74
CA THR A 134 -6.21 -2.18 5.39
C THR A 134 -5.02 -2.10 4.44
N TRP A 135 -3.86 -1.65 4.92
CA TRP A 135 -2.59 -1.89 4.26
C TRP A 135 -2.35 -3.39 4.14
N ALA A 136 -1.88 -3.82 2.97
CA ALA A 136 -1.66 -5.23 2.73
C ALA A 136 -0.40 -5.47 1.91
N VAL A 137 0.43 -6.43 2.35
CA VAL A 137 1.42 -7.07 1.49
C VAL A 137 0.74 -8.19 0.70
N VAL A 138 0.98 -8.24 -0.60
CA VAL A 138 0.50 -9.31 -1.48
C VAL A 138 1.62 -10.34 -1.62
N SER A 139 1.90 -11.06 -0.53
CA SER A 139 3.09 -11.92 -0.37
C SER A 139 3.26 -12.94 -1.50
N GLY A 140 2.17 -13.50 -2.03
CA GLY A 140 2.21 -14.43 -3.17
C GLY A 140 2.65 -13.82 -4.51
N SER A 141 2.73 -12.49 -4.60
CA SER A 141 3.28 -11.77 -5.75
C SER A 141 4.67 -11.18 -5.47
N CYS A 142 5.09 -11.11 -4.21
CA CYS A 142 6.44 -10.67 -3.86
C CYS A 142 7.48 -11.67 -4.34
N SER A 143 8.67 -11.19 -4.70
CA SER A 143 9.79 -12.05 -5.12
C SER A 143 11.14 -11.47 -4.74
N ALA A 144 12.05 -12.37 -4.36
CA ALA A 144 13.47 -12.07 -4.16
C ALA A 144 14.26 -12.57 -5.37
N PRO A 145 15.42 -11.98 -5.68
CA PRO A 145 16.30 -12.46 -6.73
C PRO A 145 16.97 -13.79 -6.33
N SER A 146 17.77 -14.36 -7.23
CA SER A 146 18.68 -15.45 -6.85
C SER A 146 19.71 -14.93 -5.85
N LEU A 147 19.75 -15.52 -4.65
CA LEU A 147 20.63 -15.05 -3.58
C LEU A 147 22.11 -15.47 -3.76
N SER A 148 22.42 -16.40 -4.67
CA SER A 148 23.80 -16.83 -4.92
C SER A 148 24.62 -15.84 -5.77
N GLY A 149 23.99 -14.78 -6.27
CA GLY A 149 24.67 -13.68 -6.97
C GLY A 149 25.00 -12.53 -6.03
N SER A 150 25.70 -11.53 -6.54
CA SER A 150 26.04 -10.29 -5.83
C SER A 150 25.08 -9.13 -6.12
N THR A 151 24.15 -9.30 -7.06
CA THR A 151 23.22 -8.24 -7.48
C THR A 151 21.86 -8.83 -7.79
N GLY A 152 20.79 -8.07 -7.54
CA GLY A 152 19.44 -8.53 -7.82
C GLY A 152 18.36 -7.55 -7.41
N THR A 153 17.13 -7.83 -7.82
CA THR A 153 15.97 -6.98 -7.55
C THR A 153 14.96 -7.70 -6.67
N PHE A 154 14.67 -7.11 -5.52
CA PHE A 154 13.55 -7.49 -4.65
C PHE A 154 12.29 -6.76 -5.12
N GLN A 155 11.17 -7.48 -5.18
CA GLN A 155 9.88 -6.95 -5.61
C GLN A 155 8.86 -7.10 -4.50
N PHE A 156 8.40 -5.96 -3.98
CA PHE A 156 7.42 -5.87 -2.91
C PHE A 156 6.07 -5.46 -3.46
N HIS A 157 5.14 -6.40 -3.53
CA HIS A 157 3.77 -6.12 -3.95
C HIS A 157 2.91 -5.76 -2.74
N PHE A 158 2.16 -4.67 -2.84
CA PHE A 158 1.35 -4.16 -1.73
C PHE A 158 0.11 -3.42 -2.21
N LYS A 159 -0.80 -3.12 -1.28
CA LYS A 159 -1.94 -2.22 -1.46
C LYS A 159 -1.90 -1.13 -0.38
N PRO A 160 -1.97 0.15 -0.74
CA PRO A 160 -2.13 1.21 0.24
C PRO A 160 -3.44 1.07 1.02
N GLY A 161 -3.41 1.39 2.31
CA GLY A 161 -4.57 1.35 3.20
C GLY A 161 -5.64 2.36 2.80
N LYS A 162 -6.89 2.08 3.15
CA LYS A 162 -8.07 2.94 2.90
C LYS A 162 -7.91 4.35 3.45
N VAL A 163 -7.13 4.50 4.53
CA VAL A 163 -6.88 5.77 5.19
C VAL A 163 -5.45 6.25 5.02
N ALA A 164 -4.69 5.70 4.06
CA ALA A 164 -3.36 6.21 3.71
C ALA A 164 -3.47 7.66 3.23
N THR A 165 -2.98 8.60 4.04
CA THR A 165 -3.17 10.05 3.90
C THR A 165 -3.08 10.52 2.46
N GLU A 166 -4.14 11.19 2.00
CA GLU A 166 -4.16 11.88 0.72
C GLU A 166 -3.00 12.87 0.61
N THR A 167 -2.58 13.18 -0.60
CA THR A 167 -1.58 14.21 -0.88
C THR A 167 -2.22 15.51 -1.37
N PRO A 168 -2.67 16.41 -0.47
CA PRO A 168 -3.14 17.73 -0.89
C PRO A 168 -1.98 18.70 -1.11
N GLY A 169 -1.96 19.37 -2.26
CA GLY A 169 -1.08 20.51 -2.48
C GLY A 169 0.41 20.16 -2.53
N ALA A 170 1.17 20.53 -1.48
CA ALA A 170 2.64 20.42 -1.43
C ALA A 170 3.14 19.27 -0.54
N ASP A 171 2.24 18.56 0.13
CA ASP A 171 2.57 17.36 0.88
C ASP A 171 3.02 16.28 -0.12
N GLU A 172 3.79 15.28 0.33
CA GLU A 172 4.27 14.22 -0.56
C GLU A 172 4.38 12.88 0.16
N TRP A 173 4.43 11.80 -0.61
CA TRP A 173 4.88 10.49 -0.13
C TRP A 173 6.28 10.20 -0.62
N HIS A 174 7.02 9.42 0.17
CA HIS A 174 8.36 8.98 -0.16
C HIS A 174 8.50 7.48 0.06
N ILE A 175 9.43 6.88 -0.68
CA ILE A 175 9.87 5.52 -0.46
C ILE A 175 11.34 5.54 -0.05
N TYR A 176 11.66 4.90 1.06
CA TYR A 176 13.04 4.71 1.52
C TYR A 176 13.31 3.22 1.69
N ALA A 177 14.39 2.69 1.12
CA ALA A 177 14.73 1.28 1.23
C ALA A 177 16.09 1.06 1.87
N VAL A 178 16.20 -0.03 2.63
CA VAL A 178 17.44 -0.45 3.30
C VAL A 178 17.68 -1.93 3.07
N ALA A 179 18.90 -2.27 2.67
CA ALA A 179 19.45 -3.63 2.70
C ALA A 179 20.36 -3.77 3.93
N ASP A 180 20.23 -4.87 4.66
CA ASP A 180 20.95 -5.14 5.92
C ASP A 180 21.46 -6.58 5.89
N ASP A 181 22.77 -6.77 6.01
CA ASP A 181 23.47 -8.08 6.05
C ASP A 181 23.68 -8.61 7.48
N GLY A 182 23.18 -7.90 8.50
CA GLY A 182 23.36 -8.20 9.92
C GLY A 182 24.63 -7.60 10.53
N THR A 183 25.50 -6.99 9.72
CA THR A 183 26.74 -6.32 10.11
C THR A 183 26.73 -4.84 9.71
N ALA A 184 26.25 -4.53 8.52
CA ALA A 184 26.19 -3.20 7.92
C ALA A 184 24.92 -3.03 7.08
N THR A 185 24.67 -1.79 6.67
CA THR A 185 23.47 -1.42 5.92
C THR A 185 23.80 -0.50 4.75
N GLY A 186 23.07 -0.67 3.65
CA GLY A 186 23.01 0.30 2.55
C GLY A 186 21.58 0.76 2.30
N ASP A 187 21.42 1.98 1.82
CA ASP A 187 20.11 2.60 1.66
C ASP A 187 20.00 3.52 0.44
N ASN A 188 18.76 3.80 0.04
CA ASN A 188 18.42 4.74 -1.02
C ASN A 188 16.96 5.21 -0.85
N TYR A 189 16.52 6.16 -1.68
CA TYR A 189 15.18 6.73 -1.63
C TYR A 189 14.59 7.00 -3.03
N LEU A 190 13.27 7.15 -3.06
CA LEU A 190 12.46 7.65 -4.17
C LEU A 190 11.47 8.67 -3.59
N GLU A 191 11.53 9.90 -4.08
CA GLU A 191 10.79 11.05 -3.55
C GLU A 191 9.61 11.46 -4.44
N ASN A 192 8.84 12.45 -3.97
CA ASN A 192 7.79 13.15 -4.72
C ASN A 192 6.71 12.22 -5.29
N LEU A 193 6.14 11.37 -4.43
CA LEU A 193 5.03 10.48 -4.76
C LEU A 193 3.71 11.05 -4.24
N GLU A 194 2.62 10.63 -4.87
CA GLU A 194 1.27 11.11 -4.55
C GLU A 194 0.36 9.95 -4.12
N MET A 195 -0.57 10.22 -3.20
CA MET A 195 -1.67 9.35 -2.82
C MET A 195 -3.00 10.01 -3.18
N ASN A 196 -3.73 9.42 -4.12
CA ASN A 196 -5.06 9.90 -4.53
C ASN A 196 -6.07 9.81 -3.38
N TRP A 197 -7.08 10.67 -3.43
CA TRP A 197 -8.25 10.58 -2.56
C TRP A 197 -8.98 9.24 -2.68
N TYR A 198 -9.46 8.75 -1.55
CA TYR A 198 -10.30 7.58 -1.41
C TYR A 198 -11.42 7.90 -0.43
N GLY A 199 -12.66 7.58 -0.82
CA GLY A 199 -13.82 7.64 0.04
C GLY A 199 -14.72 6.43 -0.13
N GLU A 200 -15.25 5.95 0.99
CA GLU A 200 -16.19 4.83 1.08
C GLU A 200 -17.34 5.22 2.02
N ILE A 201 -18.57 4.90 1.60
CA ILE A 201 -19.77 5.03 2.43
C ILE A 201 -20.39 3.65 2.64
N THR A 202 -20.69 3.32 3.90
CA THR A 202 -21.33 2.07 4.31
C THR A 202 -22.40 2.31 5.36
N SER A 203 -23.12 1.25 5.75
CA SER A 203 -24.06 1.26 6.88
C SER A 203 -25.15 2.34 6.80
N VAL A 204 -25.52 2.75 5.58
CA VAL A 204 -26.58 3.75 5.37
C VAL A 204 -27.91 3.20 5.85
N THR A 205 -28.65 3.95 6.66
CA THR A 205 -30.01 3.57 7.09
C THR A 205 -30.87 3.22 5.88
N ALA A 206 -31.33 1.96 5.82
CA ALA A 206 -32.00 1.43 4.63
C ALA A 206 -33.37 2.08 4.34
N THR A 207 -34.06 2.55 5.38
CA THR A 207 -35.39 3.16 5.25
C THR A 207 -35.55 4.32 6.22
N SER A 208 -36.13 5.43 5.74
CA SER A 208 -36.55 6.56 6.55
C SER A 208 -38.02 6.87 6.27
N SER A 209 -38.75 7.39 7.25
CA SER A 209 -40.20 7.61 7.14
C SER A 209 -40.62 8.92 7.78
N PHE A 210 -41.43 9.67 7.06
CA PHE A 210 -42.09 10.89 7.54
C PHE A 210 -43.42 10.60 8.26
N GLY A 211 -43.82 9.32 8.34
CA GLY A 211 -45.12 8.91 8.87
C GLY A 211 -46.29 9.41 8.02
N THR A 212 -47.42 9.71 8.67
CA THR A 212 -48.59 10.30 8.02
C THR A 212 -48.43 11.81 7.91
N VAL A 213 -48.41 12.33 6.68
CA VAL A 213 -48.18 13.76 6.40
C VAL A 213 -49.44 14.39 5.81
N ALA A 214 -49.86 15.52 6.37
CA ALA A 214 -50.99 16.29 5.84
C ALA A 214 -50.61 17.04 4.57
N LEU A 215 -51.58 17.23 3.66
CA LEU A 215 -51.38 18.09 2.48
C LEU A 215 -51.04 19.52 2.93
N GLY A 216 -50.07 20.15 2.27
CA GLY A 216 -49.59 21.48 2.63
C GLY A 216 -48.71 21.51 3.88
N ALA A 217 -48.36 20.36 4.47
CA ALA A 217 -47.45 20.31 5.60
C ALA A 217 -46.05 20.83 5.21
N SER A 218 -45.38 21.42 6.20
CA SER A 218 -44.07 22.05 6.06
C SER A 218 -43.08 21.49 7.07
N ALA A 219 -41.85 21.26 6.63
CA ALA A 219 -40.73 20.85 7.47
C ALA A 219 -41.02 19.59 8.32
N VAL A 220 -41.67 18.57 7.75
CA VAL A 220 -41.87 17.30 8.44
C VAL A 220 -40.58 16.51 8.43
N ILE A 221 -40.06 16.12 9.60
CA ILE A 221 -38.77 15.43 9.72
C ILE A 221 -38.91 13.91 9.52
N SER A 222 -37.92 13.29 8.88
CA SER A 222 -37.91 11.84 8.56
C SER A 222 -37.41 10.93 9.71
N GLY A 223 -37.06 11.52 10.85
CA GLY A 223 -36.23 10.88 11.87
C GLY A 223 -34.74 11.03 11.55
N THR A 224 -33.91 10.10 12.06
CA THR A 224 -32.47 10.07 11.79
C THR A 224 -32.10 9.05 10.72
N ILE A 225 -31.15 9.43 9.87
CA ILE A 225 -30.45 8.57 8.93
C ILE A 225 -29.01 8.50 9.41
N SER A 226 -28.46 7.28 9.47
CA SER A 226 -27.06 7.06 9.81
C SER A 226 -26.30 6.59 8.59
N ALA A 227 -25.03 6.96 8.49
CA ALA A 227 -24.08 6.46 7.51
C ALA A 227 -22.69 6.41 8.14
N THR A 228 -21.86 5.47 7.70
CA THR A 228 -20.45 5.39 8.11
C THR A 228 -19.57 5.74 6.92
N TYR A 229 -18.70 6.71 7.10
CA TYR A 229 -17.79 7.25 6.10
C TYR A 229 -16.35 6.88 6.43
N ILE A 230 -15.60 6.42 5.43
CA ILE A 230 -14.15 6.22 5.51
C ILE A 230 -13.52 7.06 4.41
N ALA A 231 -12.60 7.94 4.78
CA ALA A 231 -11.83 8.75 3.86
C ALA A 231 -10.35 8.85 4.29
N ASN A 232 -9.45 8.97 3.32
CA ASN A 232 -8.03 9.25 3.56
C ASN A 232 -7.67 10.75 3.52
N GLY A 233 -8.64 11.62 3.28
CA GLY A 233 -8.48 13.07 3.21
C GLY A 233 -9.74 13.78 3.66
N ALA A 234 -9.86 15.07 3.33
CA ALA A 234 -11.09 15.82 3.55
C ALA A 234 -12.24 15.24 2.71
N TYR A 235 -13.49 15.37 3.16
CA TYR A 235 -14.63 14.85 2.41
C TYR A 235 -15.92 15.63 2.65
N ASP A 236 -16.78 15.60 1.63
CA ASP A 236 -18.15 16.09 1.71
C ASP A 236 -19.14 14.93 1.90
N GLU A 237 -20.13 15.13 2.76
CA GLU A 237 -21.36 14.34 2.78
C GLU A 237 -22.35 14.92 1.78
N GLN A 238 -22.82 14.11 0.85
CA GLN A 238 -23.71 14.59 -0.22
C GLN A 238 -24.98 13.76 -0.35
N VAL A 239 -26.06 14.43 -0.73
CA VAL A 239 -27.38 13.80 -0.90
C VAL A 239 -28.04 14.19 -2.23
N LYS A 240 -28.89 13.30 -2.74
CA LYS A 240 -29.89 13.60 -3.77
C LYS A 240 -31.11 12.70 -3.62
N SER A 241 -32.20 13.03 -4.32
CA SER A 241 -33.42 12.20 -4.38
C SER A 241 -33.71 11.78 -5.81
N SER A 242 -34.48 10.71 -6.00
CA SER A 242 -35.17 10.45 -7.26
C SER A 242 -36.06 11.65 -7.64
N ALA A 243 -36.19 11.91 -8.95
CA ALA A 243 -37.00 13.01 -9.47
C ALA A 243 -38.50 12.84 -9.16
N THR A 244 -38.97 11.60 -9.04
CA THR A 244 -40.35 11.27 -8.68
C THR A 244 -40.41 10.27 -7.53
N TRP A 245 -41.48 10.36 -6.75
CA TRP A 245 -41.89 9.38 -5.75
C TRP A 245 -43.25 8.81 -6.14
N THR A 246 -43.41 7.49 -6.12
CA THR A 246 -44.57 6.79 -6.67
C THR A 246 -45.50 6.29 -5.57
N GLY A 247 -46.79 6.59 -5.71
CA GLY A 247 -47.86 6.08 -4.86
C GLY A 247 -48.00 4.57 -5.02
N GLN A 248 -48.00 3.83 -3.91
CA GLN A 248 -47.96 2.37 -3.94
C GLN A 248 -49.29 1.71 -4.35
N THR A 249 -50.40 2.43 -4.32
CA THR A 249 -51.74 1.92 -4.66
C THR A 249 -52.21 2.42 -6.03
N THR A 250 -52.08 3.72 -6.30
CA THR A 250 -52.59 4.32 -7.55
C THR A 250 -51.51 4.51 -8.61
N SER A 251 -50.23 4.32 -8.25
CA SER A 251 -49.08 4.65 -9.10
C SER A 251 -49.01 6.14 -9.49
N THR A 252 -49.70 7.02 -8.77
CA THR A 252 -49.56 8.47 -8.94
C THR A 252 -48.12 8.88 -8.63
N GLU A 253 -47.51 9.68 -9.50
CA GLU A 253 -46.18 10.22 -9.28
C GLU A 253 -46.26 11.61 -8.65
N LEU A 254 -45.52 11.82 -7.57
CA LEU A 254 -45.21 13.15 -7.06
C LEU A 254 -43.86 13.56 -7.61
N THR A 255 -43.76 14.81 -8.07
CA THR A 255 -42.50 15.35 -8.59
C THR A 255 -41.73 16.10 -7.51
N LEU A 256 -40.42 15.88 -7.42
CA LEU A 256 -39.53 16.65 -6.55
C LEU A 256 -39.46 18.10 -7.04
N TYR A 257 -39.86 19.02 -6.20
CA TYR A 257 -39.71 20.46 -6.36
C TYR A 257 -38.34 20.89 -5.82
N THR A 258 -37.48 21.40 -6.71
CA THR A 258 -36.06 21.66 -6.45
C THR A 258 -35.72 23.14 -6.29
N SER A 259 -36.72 24.01 -6.12
CA SER A 259 -36.52 25.47 -6.06
C SER A 259 -37.25 26.11 -4.87
N GLY A 260 -36.98 25.57 -3.68
CA GLY A 260 -37.48 26.07 -2.40
C GLY A 260 -38.50 25.14 -1.73
N THR A 261 -39.20 25.67 -0.73
CA THR A 261 -40.02 24.89 0.21
C THR A 261 -41.52 25.03 0.01
N SER A 262 -41.96 25.47 -1.18
CA SER A 262 -43.39 25.66 -1.48
C SER A 262 -43.81 24.85 -2.71
N PRO A 263 -43.82 23.51 -2.61
CA PRO A 263 -44.23 22.65 -3.72
C PRO A 263 -45.71 22.86 -4.09
N GLY A 264 -46.00 22.79 -5.39
CA GLY A 264 -47.35 22.90 -5.94
C GLY A 264 -48.17 21.60 -5.87
N ALA A 265 -49.20 21.51 -6.71
CA ALA A 265 -50.02 20.31 -6.80
C ALA A 265 -49.20 19.11 -7.29
N ALA A 266 -49.42 17.93 -6.69
CA ALA A 266 -48.69 16.70 -7.00
C ALA A 266 -47.15 16.84 -6.92
N GLN A 267 -46.67 17.69 -6.01
CA GLN A 267 -45.24 17.93 -5.78
C GLN A 267 -44.88 17.75 -4.30
N PHE A 268 -43.60 17.51 -4.07
CA PHE A 268 -42.98 17.52 -2.74
C PHE A 268 -41.62 18.18 -2.81
N ALA A 269 -41.13 18.79 -1.73
CA ALA A 269 -39.78 19.32 -1.64
C ALA A 269 -39.06 18.69 -0.46
N LEU A 270 -37.74 18.54 -0.60
CA LEU A 270 -36.88 17.99 0.44
C LEU A 270 -35.75 18.97 0.75
N LEU A 271 -35.53 19.24 2.04
CA LEU A 271 -34.26 19.78 2.55
C LEU A 271 -33.51 18.67 3.29
N ALA A 272 -32.20 18.76 3.32
CA ALA A 272 -31.33 17.86 4.05
C ALA A 272 -30.25 18.62 4.81
N ASP A 273 -29.83 18.08 5.93
CA ASP A 273 -28.81 18.63 6.82
C ASP A 273 -28.25 17.47 7.65
N ASP A 274 -27.03 17.59 8.13
CA ASP A 274 -26.47 16.71 9.14
C ASP A 274 -26.76 17.22 10.57
N ASP A 275 -27.38 18.39 10.71
CA ASP A 275 -27.83 18.94 11.98
C ASP A 275 -29.31 18.61 12.32
N GLY A 276 -29.69 18.74 13.60
CA GLY A 276 -31.05 18.44 14.05
C GLY A 276 -32.10 19.50 13.71
N THR A 277 -31.78 20.52 12.90
CA THR A 277 -32.62 21.68 12.66
C THR A 277 -32.84 21.95 11.17
N VAL A 278 -33.97 22.54 10.82
CA VAL A 278 -34.20 22.91 9.41
C VAL A 278 -33.34 24.13 8.97
N ALA A 279 -32.65 24.77 9.91
CA ALA A 279 -31.98 26.04 9.72
C ALA A 279 -30.53 25.79 9.30
N GLY A 280 -30.28 25.82 7.99
CA GLY A 280 -28.99 25.38 7.41
C GLY A 280 -29.24 24.42 6.27
N GLY A 281 -30.34 23.67 6.38
CA GLY A 281 -30.70 22.63 5.44
C GLY A 281 -30.66 23.05 3.98
N VAL A 282 -29.97 22.26 3.18
CA VAL A 282 -29.79 22.48 1.76
C VAL A 282 -30.93 21.84 0.97
N GLN A 283 -31.31 22.49 -0.14
CA GLN A 283 -32.33 21.97 -1.04
C GLN A 283 -31.83 20.70 -1.73
N VAL A 284 -32.52 19.58 -1.50
CA VAL A 284 -32.23 18.32 -2.19
C VAL A 284 -32.65 18.42 -3.65
N LEU A 285 -31.78 17.95 -4.54
CA LEU A 285 -31.96 17.95 -5.98
C LEU A 285 -32.13 16.52 -6.52
N SER A 286 -32.55 16.42 -7.78
CA SER A 286 -32.65 15.13 -8.50
C SER A 286 -31.58 14.94 -9.57
N ALA A 287 -31.09 16.04 -10.16
CA ALA A 287 -30.11 16.01 -11.24
C ALA A 287 -28.66 15.92 -10.74
N SER A 288 -28.38 16.42 -9.53
CA SER A 288 -27.04 16.47 -8.94
C SER A 288 -27.10 16.19 -7.44
N TYR A 289 -25.94 15.82 -6.90
CA TYR A 289 -25.72 15.77 -5.46
C TYR A 289 -25.52 17.19 -4.91
N VAL A 290 -25.94 17.41 -3.67
CA VAL A 290 -25.67 18.63 -2.89
C VAL A 290 -24.96 18.24 -1.60
N ALA A 291 -23.97 19.04 -1.18
CA ALA A 291 -23.29 18.85 0.10
C ALA A 291 -24.23 19.25 1.25
N ILE A 292 -24.34 18.37 2.24
CA ILE A 292 -25.05 18.62 3.50
C ILE A 292 -24.06 18.93 4.63
N ASP A 293 -22.83 18.43 4.53
CA ASP A 293 -21.70 18.74 5.38
C ASP A 293 -20.43 18.72 4.50
N ASP A 294 -19.58 19.73 4.68
CA ASP A 294 -18.28 19.93 4.00
C ASP A 294 -17.11 19.99 5.00
N THR A 295 -17.34 19.58 6.26
CA THR A 295 -16.35 19.65 7.33
C THR A 295 -15.65 18.32 7.61
N GLY A 296 -15.95 17.28 6.83
CA GLY A 296 -15.38 15.95 6.96
C GLY A 296 -13.86 15.96 6.79
N THR A 297 -13.15 15.31 7.72
CA THR A 297 -11.68 15.16 7.70
C THR A 297 -11.28 13.70 7.57
N GLN A 298 -10.00 13.43 7.27
CA GLN A 298 -9.45 12.08 7.24
C GLN A 298 -9.90 11.24 8.44
N THR A 299 -10.27 10.00 8.17
CA THR A 299 -10.84 9.08 9.15
C THR A 299 -9.83 8.02 9.59
N GLY A 300 -10.16 7.29 10.65
CA GLY A 300 -9.50 6.02 10.97
C GLY A 300 -10.07 4.84 10.16
N GLU A 301 -9.46 3.67 10.28
CA GLU A 301 -9.85 2.45 9.52
C GLU A 301 -11.29 1.97 9.81
N SER A 302 -11.89 2.38 10.94
CA SER A 302 -13.29 2.10 11.26
C SER A 302 -14.28 3.09 10.65
N GLY A 303 -13.78 4.20 10.09
CA GLY A 303 -14.59 5.33 9.63
C GLY A 303 -15.16 6.19 10.76
N ASN A 304 -15.87 7.24 10.34
CA ASN A 304 -16.72 8.07 11.18
C ASN A 304 -18.19 7.72 10.94
N THR A 305 -18.97 7.52 12.00
CA THR A 305 -20.41 7.27 11.86
C THR A 305 -21.18 8.52 12.21
N VAL A 306 -21.84 9.09 11.21
CA VAL A 306 -22.82 10.15 11.39
C VAL A 306 -24.18 9.50 11.61
N SER A 307 -24.89 9.94 12.65
CA SER A 307 -26.13 9.30 13.12
C SER A 307 -27.35 10.23 13.07
N ASN A 308 -27.14 11.42 12.52
CA ASN A 308 -28.00 12.59 12.57
C ASN A 308 -28.18 13.22 11.19
N ASN A 309 -28.08 12.45 10.11
CA ASN A 309 -28.52 12.96 8.81
C ASN A 309 -30.05 13.04 8.82
N HIS A 310 -30.57 14.21 8.47
CA HIS A 310 -31.99 14.54 8.55
C HIS A 310 -32.54 14.95 7.19
N LEU A 311 -33.80 14.59 6.94
CA LEU A 311 -34.56 15.09 5.80
C LEU A 311 -35.82 15.79 6.31
N TRP A 312 -36.15 16.92 5.69
CA TRP A 312 -37.40 17.65 5.92
C TRP A 312 -38.25 17.67 4.66
N LEU A 313 -39.52 17.30 4.80
CA LEU A 313 -40.49 17.23 3.74
C LEU A 313 -41.44 18.44 3.79
N TRP A 314 -41.65 19.04 2.62
CA TRP A 314 -42.81 19.87 2.32
C TRP A 314 -43.67 19.15 1.31
N LEU A 315 -44.98 19.12 1.56
CA LEU A 315 -45.92 18.42 0.72
C LEU A 315 -46.89 19.40 0.06
N GLY A 316 -47.14 19.25 -1.24
CA GLY A 316 -48.13 20.03 -1.96
C GLY A 316 -49.50 20.01 -1.29
N SER A 317 -50.28 21.07 -1.48
CA SER A 317 -51.60 21.21 -0.83
C SER A 317 -52.74 20.51 -1.59
N SER A 318 -52.48 19.94 -2.76
CA SER A 318 -53.50 19.32 -3.62
C SER A 318 -52.91 18.33 -4.63
N GLY A 319 -53.77 17.55 -5.29
CA GLY A 319 -53.36 16.62 -6.36
C GLY A 319 -52.64 15.36 -5.87
N ILE A 320 -52.73 15.05 -4.58
CA ILE A 320 -52.01 13.95 -3.93
C ILE A 320 -53.04 13.03 -3.28
N PRO A 321 -53.34 11.86 -3.87
CA PRO A 321 -54.13 10.81 -3.24
C PRO A 321 -53.56 10.38 -1.87
N ALA A 322 -54.44 9.98 -0.96
CA ALA A 322 -54.05 9.46 0.35
C ALA A 322 -53.55 8.01 0.23
N GLU A 323 -52.24 7.85 0.14
CA GLU A 323 -51.54 6.56 0.06
C GLU A 323 -50.08 6.70 0.49
N GLU A 324 -49.35 5.58 0.56
CA GLU A 324 -47.90 5.59 0.75
C GLU A 324 -47.18 5.98 -0.55
N TYR A 325 -46.23 6.90 -0.49
CA TYR A 325 -45.37 7.26 -1.60
C TYR A 325 -43.94 6.81 -1.31
N ARG A 326 -43.27 6.22 -2.30
CA ARG A 326 -41.88 5.78 -2.19
C ARG A 326 -41.02 6.37 -3.29
N GLY A 327 -39.83 6.81 -2.91
CA GLY A 327 -38.74 7.10 -3.83
C GLY A 327 -37.41 6.70 -3.23
N THR A 328 -36.33 7.10 -3.88
CA THR A 328 -34.98 6.74 -3.45
C THR A 328 -34.21 7.98 -3.08
N ILE A 329 -33.63 7.99 -1.88
CA ILE A 329 -32.62 8.96 -1.47
C ILE A 329 -31.25 8.31 -1.64
N TYR A 330 -30.32 9.04 -2.22
CA TYR A 330 -28.95 8.58 -2.43
C TYR A 330 -28.03 9.44 -1.60
N PHE A 331 -27.22 8.80 -0.77
CA PHE A 331 -26.08 9.41 -0.10
C PHE A 331 -24.80 9.09 -0.88
N LYS A 332 -23.84 10.00 -0.82
CA LYS A 332 -22.54 9.88 -1.45
C LYS A 332 -21.52 10.57 -0.57
N ILE A 333 -20.31 10.01 -0.54
CA ILE A 333 -19.11 10.71 -0.10
C ILE A 333 -18.36 11.24 -1.32
N ALA A 334 -17.82 12.45 -1.23
CA ALA A 334 -16.99 13.04 -2.28
C ALA A 334 -15.72 13.63 -1.69
N ASP A 335 -14.72 13.79 -2.55
CA ASP A 335 -13.49 14.51 -2.23
C ASP A 335 -13.84 15.94 -1.79
N GLY A 336 -13.35 16.32 -0.61
CA GLY A 336 -13.71 17.55 0.07
C GLY A 336 -13.02 18.75 -0.57
N SER A 337 -13.69 19.90 -0.57
CA SER A 337 -13.13 21.15 -1.11
C SER A 337 -12.20 21.88 -0.17
#